data_AF-A0A1J5RY05-F1
#
_entry.id   AF-A0A1J5RY05-F1
#
_cell.length_a   1.000
_cell.length_b   1.000
_cell.length_c   1.000
_cell.angle_alpha   90.00
_cell.angle_beta   90.00
_cell.angle_gamma   90.00
#
_symmetry.space_group_name_H-M   'P 1'
#
loop_
_entity.id
_entity.type
_entity.pdbx_description
1 polymer ?
#
loop_
_entity_poly.entity_id
_entity_poly.type
_entity_poly.pdbx_seq_one_letter_code
_entity_poly.pdbx_strand_id
1 'polypeptide(L)' 'MLAFVVAGECVLRYDNEAGKGDHKHVRGKEMKYRFVSVDKLVADFFEEVKRWRDENSND' A
#
# COMPACT_ATOMS: atom_id res chain seq x y z
N MET A 1 8.05 -6.44 -1.74
CA MET A 1 6.77 -6.03 -2.36
C MET A 1 5.64 -6.52 -1.46
N LEU A 2 4.69 -5.64 -1.13
CA LEU A 2 3.47 -5.97 -0.38
C LEU A 2 2.26 -5.53 -1.22
N ALA A 3 1.19 -6.33 -1.24
CA ALA A 3 -0.02 -6.01 -1.97
C ALA A 3 -1.25 -6.45 -1.18
N PHE A 4 -2.29 -5.63 -1.20
CA PHE A 4 -3.61 -5.96 -0.66
C PHE A 4 -4.60 -6.02 -1.81
N VAL A 5 -5.25 -7.18 -1.95
CA VAL A 5 -6.16 -7.49 -3.06
C VAL A 5 -7.54 -7.79 -2.48
N VAL A 6 -8.58 -7.16 -3.03
CA VAL A 6 -9.98 -7.38 -2.67
C VAL A 6 -10.76 -7.65 -3.94
N ALA A 7 -11.57 -8.72 -3.95
CA ALA A 7 -12.36 -9.13 -5.12
C ALA A 7 -11.57 -9.25 -6.44
N GLY A 8 -10.27 -9.60 -6.36
CA GLY A 8 -9.38 -9.71 -7.52
C GLY A 8 -8.72 -8.39 -7.94
N GLU A 9 -9.03 -7.27 -7.28
CA GLU A 9 -8.43 -5.96 -7.56
C GLU A 9 -7.35 -5.58 -6.54
N CYS A 10 -6.20 -5.13 -7.01
CA CYS A 10 -5.11 -4.65 -6.17
C CYS A 10 -5.40 -3.22 -5.68
N VAL A 11 -5.93 -3.10 -4.47
CA VAL A 11 -6.35 -1.81 -3.90
C VAL A 11 -5.21 -1.05 -3.22
N LEU A 12 -4.17 -1.77 -2.74
CA LEU A 12 -2.95 -1.20 -2.17
C LEU A 12 -1.73 -1.99 -2.64
N ARG A 13 -0.63 -1.30 -2.98
CA ARG A 13 0.64 -1.93 -3.34
C ARG A 13 1.82 -1.11 -2.84
N TYR A 14 2.83 -1.78 -2.31
CA TYR A 14 4.14 -1.21 -1.99
C TYR A 14 5.17 -2.01 -2.76
N ASP A 15 5.80 -1.38 -3.73
CA ASP A 15 6.82 -1.97 -4.59
C ASP A 15 8.03 -1.05 -4.70
N ASN A 16 9.18 -1.68 -4.93
CA ASN A 16 10.42 -0.99 -5.22
C ASN A 16 10.73 -1.26 -6.69
N GLU A 17 10.23 -0.39 -7.56
CA GLU A 17 10.57 -0.45 -8.99
C GLU A 17 11.98 0.10 -9.18
N ALA A 18 12.88 -0.77 -9.67
CA ALA A 18 14.27 -0.44 -9.88
C ALA A 18 14.40 0.84 -10.74
N GLY A 19 15.09 1.85 -10.22
CA GLY A 19 15.30 3.12 -10.89
C GLY A 19 14.30 4.24 -10.55
N LYS A 20 13.15 3.93 -9.91
CA LYS A 20 12.19 4.96 -9.41
C LYS A 20 12.28 5.21 -7.91
N GLY A 21 12.86 4.26 -7.17
CA GLY A 21 12.83 4.24 -5.70
C GLY A 21 11.49 3.74 -5.18
N ASP A 22 11.34 3.70 -3.85
CA ASP A 22 10.15 3.14 -3.23
C ASP A 22 8.91 3.99 -3.51
N HIS A 23 7.82 3.33 -3.89
CA HIS A 23 6.54 3.98 -4.08
C HIS A 23 5.40 3.08 -3.60
N LYS A 24 4.26 3.71 -3.35
CA LYS A 24 3.02 3.02 -3.01
C LYS A 24 1.94 3.36 -4.02
N HIS A 25 1.11 2.38 -4.35
CA HIS A 25 -0.11 2.54 -5.11
C HIS A 25 -1.27 2.42 -4.14
N VAL A 26 -2.07 3.46 -4.03
CA VAL A 26 -3.26 3.49 -3.19
C VAL A 26 -4.44 3.88 -4.06
N ARG A 27 -5.44 3.00 -4.20
CA ARG A 27 -6.64 3.26 -5.01
C ARG A 27 -6.31 3.73 -6.44
N GLY A 28 -5.32 3.10 -7.07
CA GLY A 28 -4.85 3.44 -8.42
C GLY A 28 -4.01 4.71 -8.54
N LYS A 29 -3.67 5.37 -7.43
CA LYS A 29 -2.75 6.52 -7.41
C LYS A 29 -1.36 6.12 -6.93
N GLU A 30 -0.35 6.41 -7.73
CA GLU A 30 1.05 6.24 -7.35
C GLU A 30 1.52 7.43 -6.50
N MET A 31 2.19 7.14 -5.38
CA MET A 31 2.75 8.12 -4.47
C MET A 31 4.16 7.71 -4.08
N LYS A 32 5.08 8.68 -3.97
CA LYS A 32 6.42 8.42 -3.43
C LYS A 32 6.29 7.88 -2.01
N TYR A 33 7.04 6.82 -1.72
CA TYR A 33 7.18 6.26 -0.39
C TYR A 33 8.65 6.39 0.00
N ARG A 34 8.93 6.77 1.25
CA ARG A 34 10.31 6.79 1.73
C ARG A 34 10.50 5.54 2.57
N PHE A 35 11.29 4.59 2.07
CA PHE A 35 11.69 3.47 2.89
C PHE A 35 12.57 3.94 4.05
N VAL A 36 12.27 3.42 5.25
CA VAL A 36 13.00 3.70 6.48
C VAL A 36 13.52 2.40 7.09
N SER A 37 12.65 1.42 7.26
CA SER A 37 12.97 0.07 7.72
C SER A 37 11.87 -0.90 7.29
N VAL A 38 12.15 -2.20 7.38
CA VAL A 38 11.15 -3.25 7.10
C VAL A 38 10.00 -3.17 8.09
N ASP A 39 10.27 -2.97 9.39
CA ASP A 39 9.22 -2.85 10.41
C ASP A 39 8.29 -1.68 10.12
N LYS A 40 8.85 -0.53 9.72
CA LYS A 40 8.06 0.64 9.37
C LYS A 40 7.24 0.43 8.09
N LEU A 41 7.82 -0.24 7.09
CA LEU A 41 7.10 -0.62 5.87
C LEU A 41 5.88 -1.48 6.18
N VAL A 42 6.06 -2.50 7.03
CA VAL A 42 4.97 -3.42 7.43
C VAL A 42 3.91 -2.69 8.24
N ALA A 43 4.31 -1.86 9.21
CA ALA A 43 3.38 -1.07 10.02
C ALA A 43 2.56 -0.11 9.15
N ASP A 44 3.23 0.70 8.32
CA ASP A 44 2.57 1.67 7.44
C ASP A 44 1.61 0.94 6.46
N PHE A 45 1.97 -0.25 5.96
CA PHE A 45 1.11 -1.05 5.09
C PHE A 45 -0.18 -1.50 5.79
N PHE A 46 -0.07 -2.06 7.01
CA PHE A 46 -1.24 -2.52 7.75
C PHE A 46 -2.15 -1.37 8.22
N GLU A 47 -1.58 -0.20 8.54
CA GLU A 47 -2.39 0.99 8.81
C GLU A 47 -3.23 1.39 7.59
N GLU A 48 -2.65 1.35 6.39
CA GLU A 48 -3.38 1.68 5.17
C GLU A 48 -4.44 0.63 4.81
N VAL A 49 -4.16 -0.67 5.04
CA VAL A 49 -5.16 -1.74 4.92
C VAL A 49 -6.33 -1.50 5.86
N LYS A 50 -6.06 -1.12 7.12
CA LYS A 50 -7.10 -0.82 8.10
C LYS A 50 -7.95 0.37 7.65
N ARG A 51 -7.31 1.47 7.23
CA ARG A 51 -8.02 2.65 6.69
C ARG A 51 -8.90 2.28 5.51
N TRP A 52 -8.37 1.50 4.55
CA TRP A 52 -9.15 1.05 3.41
C TRP A 52 -10.38 0.26 3.85
N ARG A 53 -10.24 -0.67 4.81
CA ARG A 53 -11.38 -1.42 5.36
C ARG A 53 -12.40 -0.53 6.04
N ASP A 54 -11.96 0.40 6.89
CA ASP A 54 -12.87 1.32 7.59
C ASP A 54 -13.66 2.19 6.59
N GLU A 55 -13.01 2.65 5.51
CA GLU A 55 -13.64 3.44 4.45
C GLU A 55 -14.59 2.62 3.54
N ASN A 56 -14.39 1.30 3.43
CA ASN A 56 -15.17 0.41 2.57
C ASN A 56 -16.10 -0.55 3.36
N SER A 57 -16.19 -0.43 4.70
CA SER A 57 -17.09 -1.24 5.55
C SER A 57 -18.51 -0.68 5.65
N ASN A 58 -18.82 0.39 4.91
CA ASN A 58 -20.16 0.98 4.81
C ASN A 58 -20.97 0.49 3.59
N ASP A 59 -20.59 -0.65 3.01
CA ASP A 59 -21.34 -1.32 1.94
C ASP A 59 -22.07 -2.57 2.49
#